data_AF-A0AA41R4D6-F1
#
_entry.id   AF-A0AA41R4D6-F1
#
_cell.length_a   1.000
_cell.length_b   1.000
_cell.length_c   1.000
_cell.angle_alpha   90.00
_cell.angle_beta   90.00
_cell.angle_gamma   90.00
#
_symmetry.space_group_name_H-M   'P 1'
#
loop_
_entity.id
_entity.type
_entity.pdbx_description
1 polymer ?
#
loop_
_entity_poly.entity_id
_entity_poly.type
_entity_poly.pdbx_seq_one_letter_code
_entity_poly.pdbx_strand_id
1 'polypeptide(L)'
;MALTLFLVVLLVCAMVADSQSRDEQARPGDCVACHGRADVLPKNHVPTASMDAADCRACHAKGSPLTLVAKIPLGHLHQLHGITCNQCHPQGTLAGPLTTEQCLACHGSLEEVIARTATTRPHNPHGSPHGKTYLACDLCHHQHTWSENFCLLCHDFEYRVP
;
A
#
# COMPACT_ATOMS: atom_id res chain seq x y z
N MET A 1 -47.98 -14.17 12.78
CA MET A 1 -47.27 -12.90 13.05
C MET A 1 -45.78 -13.08 13.40
N ALA A 2 -45.14 -14.22 13.09
CA ALA A 2 -43.69 -14.43 13.33
C ALA A 2 -42.88 -14.60 12.03
N LEU A 3 -43.53 -14.75 10.87
CA LEU A 3 -42.87 -15.02 9.59
C LEU A 3 -42.52 -13.75 8.79
N THR A 4 -43.17 -12.63 9.08
CA THR A 4 -42.91 -11.33 8.45
C THR A 4 -41.77 -10.55 9.09
N LEU A 5 -41.39 -10.85 10.34
CA LEU A 5 -40.28 -10.18 11.03
C LEU A 5 -38.90 -10.72 10.59
N PHE A 6 -38.80 -12.00 10.22
CA PHE A 6 -37.53 -12.62 9.85
C PHE A 6 -37.03 -12.20 8.46
N LEU A 7 -37.94 -11.90 7.53
CA LEU A 7 -37.58 -11.45 6.18
C LEU A 7 -37.03 -10.01 6.13
N VAL A 8 -37.43 -9.17 7.10
CA VAL A 8 -36.99 -7.77 7.16
C VAL A 8 -35.57 -7.68 7.74
N VAL A 9 -35.18 -8.55 8.66
CA VAL A 9 -33.83 -8.54 9.25
C VAL A 9 -32.76 -9.01 8.25
N LEU A 10 -33.08 -9.96 7.37
CA LEU A 10 -32.16 -10.43 6.33
C LEU A 10 -31.95 -9.43 5.18
N LEU A 11 -32.89 -8.49 4.96
CA LEU A 11 -32.75 -7.46 3.93
C LEU A 11 -31.85 -6.29 4.36
N VAL A 12 -31.66 -6.06 5.66
CA VAL A 12 -30.87 -4.92 6.17
C VAL A 12 -29.37 -5.21 6.21
N CYS A 13 -28.95 -6.48 6.33
CA CYS A 13 -27.52 -6.83 6.33
C CYS A 13 -26.86 -6.76 4.94
N ALA A 14 -27.61 -6.68 3.85
CA ALA A 14 -27.06 -6.65 2.48
C ALA A 14 -26.64 -5.24 2.00
N MET A 15 -26.87 -4.19 2.80
CA MET A 15 -26.72 -2.78 2.37
C MET A 15 -25.57 -2.03 3.06
N VAL A 16 -24.69 -2.72 3.79
CA VAL A 16 -23.48 -2.12 4.37
C VAL A 16 -22.22 -2.81 3.84
N ALA A 17 -22.19 -3.10 2.54
CA ALA A 17 -20.92 -3.00 1.84
C ALA A 17 -20.63 -1.50 1.78
N ASP A 18 -19.83 -1.00 2.73
CA ASP A 18 -19.27 0.35 2.69
C ASP A 18 -18.35 0.42 1.47
N SER A 19 -18.96 0.57 0.30
CA SER A 19 -18.30 0.93 -0.93
C SER A 19 -17.88 2.38 -0.75
N GLN A 20 -16.76 2.59 -0.05
CA GLN A 20 -16.04 3.85 -0.14
C GLN A 20 -15.94 4.16 -1.63
N SER A 21 -16.47 5.32 -2.02
CA SER A 21 -16.57 5.76 -3.40
C SER A 21 -15.17 5.94 -3.98
N ARG A 22 -14.57 4.86 -4.47
CA ARG A 22 -13.29 4.92 -5.18
C ARG A 22 -13.59 5.45 -6.57
N ASP A 23 -13.75 6.76 -6.68
CA ASP A 23 -13.76 7.42 -7.98
C ASP A 23 -12.43 7.12 -8.65
N GLU A 24 -12.46 6.24 -9.65
CA GLU A 24 -11.26 5.81 -10.38
C GLU A 24 -10.61 6.96 -11.18
N GLN A 25 -11.33 8.07 -11.34
CA GLN A 25 -10.86 9.28 -12.02
C GLN A 25 -10.33 10.32 -11.03
N ALA A 26 -10.47 10.09 -9.73
CA ALA A 26 -9.94 10.98 -8.71
C ALA A 26 -8.41 11.06 -8.79
N ARG A 27 -7.88 12.25 -8.52
CA ARG A 27 -6.44 12.45 -8.44
C ARG A 27 -5.89 11.71 -7.22
N PRO A 28 -4.67 11.16 -7.26
CA PRO A 28 -4.09 10.43 -6.13
C PRO A 28 -4.04 11.21 -4.80
N GLY A 29 -3.88 12.54 -4.86
CA GLY A 29 -3.90 13.41 -3.68
C GLY A 29 -5.30 13.73 -3.15
N ASP A 30 -6.36 13.42 -3.89
CA ASP A 30 -7.75 13.70 -3.49
C ASP A 30 -8.32 12.56 -2.64
N CYS A 31 -7.83 12.50 -1.40
CA CYS A 31 -8.23 11.48 -0.45
C CYS A 31 -9.74 11.52 -0.17
N VAL A 32 -10.35 12.71 -0.20
CA VAL A 32 -11.79 12.89 0.06
C VAL A 32 -12.64 12.38 -1.09
N ALA A 33 -12.20 12.55 -2.34
CA ALA A 33 -12.89 11.95 -3.48
C ALA A 33 -12.94 10.41 -3.38
N CYS A 34 -11.85 9.77 -2.91
CA CYS A 34 -11.77 8.31 -2.78
C CYS A 34 -12.38 7.73 -1.48
N HIS A 35 -12.24 8.43 -0.36
CA HIS A 35 -12.66 7.95 0.98
C HIS A 35 -13.92 8.62 1.52
N GLY A 36 -14.49 9.58 0.78
CA GLY A 36 -15.72 10.26 1.13
C GLY A 36 -15.66 10.94 2.49
N ARG A 37 -16.46 10.45 3.44
CA ARG A 37 -16.62 11.01 4.79
C ARG A 37 -15.62 10.47 5.82
N ALA A 38 -14.72 9.57 5.43
CA ALA A 38 -13.73 9.05 6.35
C ALA A 38 -12.63 10.09 6.59
N ASP A 39 -12.37 10.42 7.86
CA ASP A 39 -11.25 11.25 8.28
C ASP A 39 -9.93 10.47 8.14
N VAL A 40 -9.43 10.37 6.90
CA VAL A 40 -8.17 9.68 6.56
C VAL A 40 -6.93 10.58 6.69
N LEU A 41 -7.15 11.88 6.90
CA LEU A 41 -6.09 12.86 7.16
C LEU A 41 -6.26 13.43 8.59
N PRO A 42 -5.15 13.81 9.26
CA PRO A 42 -5.23 14.53 10.53
C PRO A 42 -6.06 15.80 10.43
N LYS A 43 -6.78 16.17 11.50
CA LYS A 43 -7.70 17.33 11.52
C LYS A 43 -7.12 18.67 11.05
N ASN A 44 -5.81 18.86 11.22
CA ASN A 44 -5.11 20.09 10.85
C ASN A 44 -4.25 19.92 9.58
N HIS A 45 -4.50 18.89 8.79
CA HIS A 45 -3.80 18.66 7.53
C HIS A 45 -4.26 19.67 6.48
N VAL A 46 -3.33 20.10 5.63
CA VAL A 46 -3.64 21.00 4.51
C VAL A 46 -4.45 20.26 3.43
N PRO A 47 -5.24 20.98 2.60
CA PRO A 47 -5.93 20.35 1.48
C PRO A 47 -4.96 19.69 0.50
N THR A 48 -5.23 18.43 0.13
CA THR A 48 -4.31 17.61 -0.69
C THR A 48 -4.80 17.34 -2.12
N ALA A 49 -6.03 17.72 -2.46
CA ALA A 49 -6.66 17.32 -3.73
C ALA A 49 -5.87 17.71 -5.00
N SER A 50 -5.09 18.79 -4.94
CA SER A 50 -4.24 19.25 -6.06
C SER A 50 -2.78 18.80 -5.96
N MET A 51 -2.37 18.14 -4.87
CA MET A 51 -0.99 17.76 -4.60
C MET A 51 -0.57 16.50 -5.35
N ASP A 52 0.70 16.43 -5.72
CA ASP A 52 1.37 15.21 -6.15
C ASP A 52 2.34 14.67 -5.09
N ALA A 53 2.98 13.52 -5.36
CA ALA A 53 3.93 12.93 -4.42
C ALA A 53 5.13 13.83 -4.08
N ALA A 54 5.53 14.74 -4.97
CA ALA A 54 6.61 15.68 -4.70
C ALA A 54 6.16 16.77 -3.72
N ASP A 55 4.95 17.30 -3.89
CA ASP A 55 4.33 18.22 -2.94
C ASP A 55 4.23 17.59 -1.54
N CYS A 56 3.80 16.33 -1.46
CA CYS A 56 3.75 15.62 -0.18
C CYS A 56 5.14 15.52 0.47
N ARG A 57 6.18 15.23 -0.32
CA ARG A 57 7.56 15.08 0.20
C ARG A 57 8.17 16.38 0.71
N ALA A 58 7.61 17.55 0.36
CA ALA A 58 8.06 18.83 0.90
C ALA A 58 7.91 18.89 2.44
N CYS A 59 6.91 18.19 3.00
CA CYS A 59 6.71 18.09 4.45
C CYS A 59 6.96 16.67 4.99
N HIS A 60 6.64 15.64 4.21
CA HIS A 60 6.73 14.24 4.63
C HIS A 60 8.03 13.56 4.18
N ALA A 61 9.17 14.24 4.37
CA ALA A 61 10.47 13.70 3.98
C ALA A 61 10.79 12.37 4.69
N LYS A 62 11.50 11.48 4.00
CA LYS A 62 11.94 10.19 4.55
C LYS A 62 12.79 10.40 5.81
N GLY A 63 12.45 9.70 6.89
CA GLY A 63 13.16 9.80 8.18
C GLY A 63 12.75 11.02 9.03
N SER A 64 11.89 11.90 8.52
CA SER A 64 11.28 12.94 9.35
C SER A 64 10.21 12.33 10.29
N PRO A 65 9.85 13.03 11.38
CA PRO A 65 8.72 12.63 12.23
C PRO A 65 7.38 12.53 11.49
N LEU A 66 7.26 13.18 10.34
CA LEU A 66 6.06 13.19 9.49
C LEU A 66 6.15 12.20 8.32
N THR A 67 7.13 11.30 8.27
CA THR A 67 7.27 10.34 7.15
C THR A 67 5.99 9.54 6.89
N LEU A 68 5.64 9.36 5.61
CA LEU A 68 4.49 8.53 5.18
C LEU A 68 4.81 7.02 5.15
N VAL A 69 6.09 6.65 5.14
CA VAL A 69 6.55 5.25 5.16
C VAL A 69 5.93 4.51 6.35
N ALA A 70 5.26 3.38 6.08
CA ALA A 70 4.52 2.59 7.07
C ALA A 70 3.41 3.37 7.83
N LYS A 71 2.95 4.50 7.28
CA LYS A 71 1.83 5.31 7.82
C LYS A 71 0.64 5.37 6.87
N ILE A 72 0.86 5.09 5.59
CA ILE A 72 -0.18 4.83 4.60
C ILE A 72 0.16 3.52 3.87
N PRO A 73 -0.85 2.81 3.31
CA PRO A 73 -0.58 1.57 2.57
C PRO A 73 0.33 1.82 1.35
N LEU A 74 1.21 0.87 1.04
CA LEU A 74 2.18 1.00 -0.05
C LEU A 74 1.52 1.22 -1.42
N GLY A 75 0.30 0.69 -1.62
CA GLY A 75 -0.49 0.97 -2.82
C GLY A 75 -0.81 2.45 -3.01
N HIS A 76 -1.03 3.20 -1.91
CA HIS A 76 -1.24 4.66 -1.99
C HIS A 76 0.04 5.37 -2.43
N LEU A 77 1.22 4.92 -1.98
CA LEU A 77 2.49 5.50 -2.43
C LEU A 77 2.68 5.28 -3.93
N HIS A 78 2.42 4.08 -4.45
CA HIS A 78 2.46 3.84 -5.89
C HIS A 78 1.45 4.70 -6.66
N GLN A 79 0.22 4.82 -6.16
CA GLN A 79 -0.81 5.67 -6.78
C GLN A 79 -0.43 7.15 -6.77
N LEU A 80 0.12 7.68 -5.66
CA LEU A 80 0.64 9.04 -5.56
C LEU A 80 1.78 9.31 -6.55
N HIS A 81 2.52 8.26 -6.91
CA HIS A 81 3.55 8.28 -7.95
C HIS A 81 3.00 8.05 -9.37
N GLY A 82 1.67 8.04 -9.55
CA GLY A 82 1.02 7.89 -10.85
C GLY A 82 0.95 6.46 -11.36
N ILE A 83 1.23 5.46 -10.52
CA ILE A 83 1.11 4.05 -10.90
C ILE A 83 -0.34 3.60 -10.74
N THR A 84 -0.94 3.19 -11.85
CA THR A 84 -2.32 2.74 -11.98
C THR A 84 -2.42 1.21 -11.96
N CYS A 85 -3.63 0.70 -11.70
CA CYS A 85 -3.92 -0.72 -11.62
C CYS A 85 -3.40 -1.52 -12.84
N ASN A 86 -3.62 -0.98 -14.04
CA ASN A 86 -3.29 -1.65 -15.30
C ASN A 86 -1.79 -1.75 -15.56
N GLN A 87 -0.95 -0.96 -14.88
CA GLN A 87 0.50 -1.06 -15.00
C GLN A 87 1.04 -2.29 -14.28
N CYS A 88 0.34 -2.79 -13.27
CA CYS A 88 0.68 -4.05 -12.59
C CYS A 88 -0.17 -5.22 -13.09
N HIS A 89 -1.45 -4.98 -13.40
CA HIS A 89 -2.43 -5.96 -13.86
C HIS A 89 -2.81 -5.71 -15.33
N PRO A 90 -1.92 -6.03 -16.29
CA PRO A 90 -2.27 -5.90 -17.70
C PRO A 90 -3.42 -6.86 -18.04
N GLN A 91 -4.27 -6.46 -18.99
CA GLN A 91 -5.39 -7.27 -19.53
C GLN A 91 -6.64 -7.40 -18.64
N GLY A 92 -6.77 -6.57 -17.58
CA GLY A 92 -8.03 -6.43 -16.83
C GLY A 92 -8.36 -7.58 -15.88
N THR A 93 -7.51 -8.61 -15.79
CA THR A 93 -7.57 -9.59 -14.71
C THR A 93 -6.87 -9.02 -13.48
N LEU A 94 -7.64 -8.44 -12.56
CA LEU A 94 -7.17 -7.96 -11.26
C LEU A 94 -6.88 -9.08 -10.24
N ALA A 95 -6.84 -10.33 -10.71
CA ALA A 95 -6.68 -11.50 -9.87
C ALA A 95 -5.30 -12.14 -10.08
N GLY A 96 -4.64 -12.48 -8.97
CA GLY A 96 -3.39 -13.23 -8.94
C GLY A 96 -2.22 -12.45 -8.32
N PRO A 97 -1.24 -13.17 -7.72
CA PRO A 97 -0.03 -12.56 -7.21
C PRO A 97 0.81 -12.01 -8.37
N LEU A 98 1.55 -10.92 -8.10
CA LEU A 98 2.53 -10.40 -9.04
C LEU A 98 3.87 -11.14 -8.85
N THR A 99 4.63 -11.29 -9.93
CA THR A 99 5.96 -11.89 -9.84
C THR A 99 7.00 -10.85 -9.38
N THR A 100 8.13 -11.33 -8.86
CA THR A 100 9.26 -10.47 -8.48
C THR A 100 9.74 -9.63 -9.67
N GLU A 101 9.76 -10.22 -10.87
CA GLU A 101 10.20 -9.54 -12.10
C GLU A 101 9.32 -8.35 -12.45
N GLN A 102 8.01 -8.41 -12.17
CA GLN A 102 7.11 -7.27 -12.38
C GLN A 102 7.46 -6.09 -11.47
N CYS A 103 7.88 -6.34 -10.23
CA CYS A 103 8.39 -5.30 -9.34
C CYS A 103 9.73 -4.73 -9.84
N LEU A 104 10.66 -5.62 -10.22
CA LEU A 104 12.00 -5.24 -10.67
C LEU A 104 11.98 -4.47 -12.01
N ALA A 105 10.94 -4.62 -12.83
CA ALA A 105 10.76 -3.86 -14.07
C ALA A 105 10.80 -2.33 -13.86
N CYS A 106 10.39 -1.85 -12.69
CA CYS A 106 10.46 -0.43 -12.31
C CYS A 106 11.50 -0.14 -11.23
N HIS A 107 11.77 -1.09 -10.33
CA HIS A 107 12.68 -0.90 -9.19
C HIS A 107 14.16 -1.18 -9.50
N GLY A 108 14.47 -1.73 -10.67
CA GLY A 108 15.81 -2.16 -11.06
C GLY A 108 16.10 -3.62 -10.70
N SER A 109 17.31 -4.09 -10.95
CA SER A 109 17.71 -5.47 -10.62
C SER A 109 17.74 -5.69 -9.10
N LEU A 110 17.67 -6.96 -8.67
CA LEU A 110 17.79 -7.30 -7.24
C LEU A 110 19.12 -6.81 -6.65
N GLU A 111 20.21 -6.89 -7.42
CA GLU A 111 21.53 -6.39 -7.05
C GLU A 111 21.52 -4.86 -6.85
N GLU A 112 20.82 -4.11 -7.70
CA GLU A 112 20.66 -2.66 -7.55
C GLU A 112 19.84 -2.32 -6.31
N VAL A 113 18.77 -3.08 -6.03
CA VAL A 113 17.96 -2.91 -4.81
C VAL A 113 18.81 -3.18 -3.57
N ILE A 114 19.57 -4.29 -3.55
CA ILE A 114 20.51 -4.62 -2.47
C ILE A 114 21.50 -3.48 -2.25
N ALA A 115 22.09 -2.94 -3.32
CA ALA A 115 23.04 -1.83 -3.22
C ALA A 115 22.38 -0.56 -2.64
N ARG A 116 21.17 -0.21 -3.10
CA ARG A 116 20.41 0.94 -2.59
C ARG A 116 20.00 0.81 -1.13
N THR A 117 19.89 -0.41 -0.61
CA THR A 117 19.52 -0.68 0.80
C THR A 117 20.68 -1.19 1.65
N ALA A 118 21.93 -1.01 1.21
CA ALA A 118 23.12 -1.48 1.92
C ALA A 118 23.28 -0.91 3.34
N THR A 119 22.65 0.23 3.62
CA THR A 119 22.68 0.86 4.95
C THR A 119 21.61 0.34 5.91
N THR A 120 20.68 -0.51 5.46
CA THR A 120 19.64 -1.07 6.32
C THR A 120 20.27 -1.98 7.37
N ARG A 121 19.83 -1.81 8.62
CA ARG A 121 20.32 -2.53 9.80
C ARG A 121 19.16 -3.33 10.43
N PRO A 122 19.45 -4.45 11.14
CA PRO A 122 20.78 -4.99 11.46
C PRO A 122 21.46 -5.66 10.26
N HIS A 123 20.69 -6.20 9.33
CA HIS A 123 21.18 -6.74 8.06
C HIS A 123 20.36 -6.16 6.90
N ASN A 124 20.85 -6.30 5.68
CA ASN A 124 20.11 -5.87 4.50
C ASN A 124 19.01 -6.91 4.19
N PRO A 125 17.71 -6.59 4.32
CA PRO A 125 16.63 -7.56 4.11
C PRO A 125 16.56 -8.05 2.66
N HIS A 126 17.05 -7.27 1.70
CA HIS A 126 17.07 -7.65 0.28
C HIS A 126 18.28 -8.53 -0.08
N GLY A 127 19.31 -8.57 0.77
CA GLY A 127 20.53 -9.36 0.61
C GLY A 127 20.54 -10.58 1.52
N SER A 128 19.43 -11.30 1.61
CA SER A 128 19.21 -12.39 2.57
C SER A 128 20.12 -13.60 2.31
N PRO A 129 20.77 -14.18 3.35
CA PRO A 129 21.53 -15.42 3.21
C PRO A 129 20.65 -16.65 2.95
N HIS A 130 19.33 -16.53 3.12
CA HIS A 130 18.37 -17.62 2.85
C HIS A 130 18.10 -17.84 1.35
N GLY A 131 18.70 -17.01 0.48
CA GLY A 131 18.60 -17.14 -0.97
C GLY A 131 17.31 -16.56 -1.55
N LYS A 132 17.18 -16.67 -2.88
CA LYS A 132 16.15 -15.98 -3.68
C LYS A 132 14.70 -16.34 -3.30
N THR A 133 14.47 -17.53 -2.77
CA THR A 133 13.13 -17.99 -2.36
C THR A 133 12.50 -17.11 -1.27
N TYR A 134 13.31 -16.44 -0.46
CA TYR A 134 12.87 -15.53 0.61
C TYR A 134 13.01 -14.05 0.25
N LEU A 135 13.20 -13.75 -1.04
CA LEU A 135 13.40 -12.40 -1.55
C LEU A 135 12.31 -11.98 -2.55
N ALA A 136 11.23 -12.75 -2.64
CA ALA A 136 10.06 -12.31 -3.40
C ALA A 136 9.48 -11.04 -2.75
N CYS A 137 9.27 -10.01 -3.56
CA CYS A 137 8.95 -8.66 -3.07
C CYS A 137 7.66 -8.64 -2.24
N ASP A 138 6.69 -9.45 -2.65
CA ASP A 138 5.36 -9.55 -2.06
C ASP A 138 5.31 -10.34 -0.76
N LEU A 139 6.41 -10.97 -0.31
CA LEU A 139 6.51 -11.57 1.03
C LEU A 139 6.49 -10.51 2.14
N CYS A 140 6.96 -9.30 1.85
CA CYS A 140 7.01 -8.20 2.81
C CYS A 140 6.22 -6.98 2.33
N HIS A 141 6.33 -6.64 1.05
CA HIS A 141 5.76 -5.43 0.47
C HIS A 141 4.37 -5.71 -0.09
N HIS A 142 3.33 -5.23 0.58
CA HIS A 142 1.94 -5.50 0.19
C HIS A 142 1.26 -4.24 -0.37
N GLN A 143 0.69 -4.34 -1.57
CA GLN A 143 0.01 -3.19 -2.21
C GLN A 143 -1.43 -3.02 -1.73
N HIS A 144 -2.12 -4.13 -1.46
CA HIS A 144 -3.56 -4.15 -1.15
C HIS A 144 -3.87 -4.34 0.35
N THR A 145 -2.83 -4.42 1.18
CA THR A 145 -2.91 -4.48 2.65
C THR A 145 -1.67 -3.83 3.25
N TRP A 146 -1.60 -3.76 4.58
CA TRP A 146 -0.39 -3.31 5.27
C TRP A 146 0.77 -4.25 5.04
N SER A 147 1.91 -3.72 4.61
CA SER A 147 3.18 -4.44 4.52
C SER A 147 3.57 -5.06 5.86
N GLU A 148 4.24 -6.20 5.81
CA GLU A 148 4.66 -6.93 7.00
C GLU A 148 6.16 -7.24 6.99
N ASN A 149 6.72 -7.40 8.18
CA ASN A 149 8.10 -7.84 8.33
C ASN A 149 8.15 -9.35 8.39
N PHE A 150 8.27 -10.00 7.23
CA PHE A 150 8.37 -11.46 7.12
C PHE A 150 9.50 -12.06 7.98
N CYS A 151 10.62 -11.33 8.14
CA CYS A 151 11.74 -11.79 8.96
C CYS A 151 11.35 -11.97 10.44
N LEU A 152 10.34 -11.23 10.92
CA LEU A 152 9.88 -11.28 12.31
C LEU A 152 9.29 -12.65 12.70
N LEU A 153 8.95 -13.48 11.72
CA LEU A 153 8.47 -14.84 11.97
C LEU A 153 9.54 -15.75 12.61
N CYS A 154 10.83 -15.43 12.40
CA CYS A 154 11.94 -16.23 12.90
C CYS A 154 13.04 -15.41 13.60
N HIS A 155 13.15 -14.12 13.29
CA HIS A 155 14.13 -13.20 13.84
C HIS A 155 13.44 -12.09 14.63
N ASP A 156 14.15 -11.41 15.51
CA ASP A 156 13.67 -10.25 16.27
C ASP A 156 14.02 -8.91 15.60
N PHE A 157 14.23 -8.92 14.28
CA PHE A 157 14.58 -7.72 13.53
C PHE A 157 13.39 -6.77 13.44
N GLU A 158 13.58 -5.50 13.79
CA GLU A 158 12.52 -4.48 13.75
C GLU A 158 12.55 -3.66 12.44
N TYR A 159 12.49 -4.35 11.29
CA TYR A 159 12.46 -3.64 10.00
C TYR A 159 11.17 -2.82 9.84
N ARG A 160 11.33 -1.57 9.42
CA ARG A 160 10.23 -0.74 8.94
C ARG A 160 10.02 -1.00 7.46
N VAL A 161 9.05 -1.85 7.15
CA VAL A 161 8.67 -2.16 5.77
C VAL A 161 7.78 -1.02 5.24
N PRO A 162 8.06 -0.47 4.04
CA PRO A 162 7.29 0.60 3.41
C PRO A 162 5.80 0.33 3.27
#